data_AF-A0A5M4B5P0-F1
#
_entry.id   AF-A0A5M4B5P0-F1
#
_cell.length_a   1.000
_cell.length_b   1.000
_cell.length_c   1.000
_cell.angle_alpha   90.00
_cell.angle_beta   90.00
_cell.angle_gamma   90.00
#
_symmetry.space_group_name_H-M   'P 1'
#
loop_
_entity.id
_entity.type
_entity.pdbx_description
1 polymer ?
#
loop_
_entity_poly.entity_id
_entity_poly.type
_entity_poly.pdbx_seq_one_letter_code
_entity_poly.pdbx_strand_id
1 'polypeptide(L)'
;MTNKRMMKMMLILVAILVTFSSCQKNEVALRTGTLKATFTVGTGSLQSFDYYITLSDNNSPQIEGLDARMDQGVLTVKNLNPGNYYLEYSYPNGSSYQSGKILFQIHSGQTTEIKKQF
;
A
#
# COMPACT_ATOMS: atom_id res chain seq x y z
N MET A 1 21.94 -49.09 46.31
CA MET A 1 22.54 -47.73 46.31
C MET A 1 22.45 -47.17 44.90
N THR A 2 21.37 -46.45 44.57
CA THR A 2 21.14 -45.90 43.23
C THR A 2 21.90 -44.59 43.06
N ASN A 3 22.78 -44.55 42.07
CA ASN A 3 23.77 -43.50 41.83
C ASN A 3 23.10 -42.19 41.37
N LYS A 4 22.79 -41.31 42.34
CA LYS A 4 22.12 -40.02 42.15
C LYS A 4 22.88 -39.03 41.23
N ARG A 5 24.15 -39.30 40.89
CA ARG A 5 24.95 -38.41 40.03
C ARG A 5 24.64 -38.51 38.54
N MET A 6 24.18 -39.66 38.04
CA MET A 6 23.89 -39.81 36.60
C MET A 6 22.52 -39.26 36.18
N MET A 7 21.54 -39.23 37.10
CA MET A 7 20.19 -38.73 36.78
C MET A 7 20.15 -37.19 36.64
N LYS A 8 21.07 -36.47 37.30
CA LYS A 8 21.16 -35.00 37.23
C LYS A 8 21.84 -34.51 35.94
N MET A 9 22.73 -35.30 35.35
CA MET A 9 23.44 -34.95 34.12
C MET A 9 22.62 -35.21 32.85
N MET A 10 21.67 -36.15 32.92
CA MET A 10 20.71 -36.42 31.83
C MET A 10 19.56 -35.40 31.78
N LEU A 11 19.19 -34.78 32.91
CA LEU A 11 18.18 -33.71 32.96
C LEU A 11 18.70 -32.36 32.43
N ILE A 12 20.00 -32.11 32.47
CA ILE A 12 20.60 -30.86 31.95
C ILE A 12 20.61 -30.85 30.41
N LEU A 13 20.74 -32.01 29.76
CA LEU A 13 20.80 -32.11 28.30
C LEU A 13 19.44 -31.96 27.61
N VAL A 14 18.33 -32.27 28.29
CA VAL A 14 16.97 -32.10 27.76
C VAL A 14 16.50 -30.64 27.84
N ALA A 15 17.03 -29.86 28.79
CA ALA A 15 16.66 -28.45 28.95
C ALA A 15 17.30 -27.51 27.92
N ILE A 16 18.34 -27.96 27.20
CA ILE A 16 19.06 -27.12 26.21
C ILE A 16 18.43 -27.23 24.81
N LEU A 17 17.56 -28.21 24.55
CA LEU A 17 17.00 -28.45 23.21
C LEU A 17 15.67 -27.72 22.90
N VAL A 18 15.18 -26.83 23.77
CA VAL A 18 13.85 -26.21 23.59
C VAL A 18 13.90 -24.74 23.13
N THR A 19 15.08 -24.15 22.88
CA THR A 19 15.16 -22.71 22.54
C THR A 19 15.24 -22.39 21.05
N PHE A 20 15.20 -23.38 20.15
CA PHE A 20 15.20 -23.12 18.69
C PHE A 20 13.81 -23.22 18.03
N SER A 21 12.75 -22.78 18.71
CA SER A 21 11.41 -22.64 18.09
C SER A 21 10.71 -21.35 18.49
N SER A 22 11.44 -20.24 18.41
CA SER A 22 10.80 -18.94 18.30
C SER A 22 11.47 -18.07 17.24
N CYS A 23 11.72 -18.63 16.07
CA CYS A 23 11.45 -17.85 14.87
C CYS A 23 9.93 -17.82 14.70
N GLN A 24 9.24 -17.02 15.52
CA GLN A 24 8.02 -16.39 15.03
C GLN A 24 8.50 -15.60 13.81
N LYS A 25 8.36 -16.19 12.63
CA LYS A 25 8.41 -15.47 11.38
C LYS A 25 7.36 -14.40 11.60
N ASN A 26 7.81 -13.20 11.97
CA ASN A 26 6.97 -12.03 12.02
C ASN A 26 6.49 -11.91 10.59
N GLU A 27 5.32 -12.49 10.32
CA GLU A 27 4.52 -12.07 9.20
C GLU A 27 4.33 -10.59 9.48
N VAL A 28 5.17 -9.77 8.84
CA VAL A 28 4.90 -8.36 8.73
C VAL A 28 3.55 -8.35 8.02
N ALA A 29 2.47 -8.27 8.79
CA ALA A 29 1.17 -7.99 8.25
C ALA A 29 1.39 -6.70 7.47
N LEU A 30 1.44 -6.83 6.14
CA LEU A 30 1.74 -5.73 5.25
C LEU A 30 0.61 -4.74 5.47
N ARG A 31 0.87 -3.71 6.29
CA ARG A 31 -0.12 -2.66 6.44
C ARG A 31 -0.15 -1.95 5.09
N THR A 32 -1.31 -1.92 4.49
CA THR A 32 -1.54 -1.18 3.26
C THR A 32 -1.52 0.33 3.55
N GLY A 33 -1.34 1.14 2.52
CA GLY A 33 -1.51 2.58 2.58
C GLY A 33 -2.75 3.04 1.82
N THR A 34 -2.95 4.35 1.77
CA THR A 34 -4.05 5.02 1.08
C THR A 34 -3.51 6.12 0.17
N LEU A 35 -4.04 6.25 -1.04
CA LEU A 35 -3.90 7.44 -1.87
C LEU A 35 -5.12 8.35 -1.65
N LYS A 36 -4.88 9.65 -1.52
CA LYS A 36 -5.91 10.68 -1.64
C LYS A 36 -5.43 11.75 -2.62
N ALA A 37 -6.00 11.75 -3.83
CA ALA A 37 -5.75 12.76 -4.84
C ALA A 37 -6.87 13.81 -4.85
N THR A 38 -6.49 15.08 -4.88
CA THR A 38 -7.39 16.23 -5.01
C THR A 38 -7.05 16.98 -6.28
N PHE A 39 -8.05 17.17 -7.13
CA PHE A 39 -7.98 17.84 -8.41
C PHE A 39 -8.80 19.14 -8.32
N THR A 40 -8.14 20.27 -8.53
CA THR A 40 -8.80 21.59 -8.50
C THR A 40 -8.87 22.14 -9.91
N VAL A 41 -10.07 22.45 -10.38
CA VAL A 41 -10.29 23.17 -11.64
C VAL A 41 -10.47 24.66 -11.34
N GLY A 42 -9.73 25.52 -12.04
CA GLY A 42 -9.84 26.97 -11.86
C GLY A 42 -11.24 27.52 -12.17
N THR A 43 -11.90 26.99 -13.21
CA THR A 43 -13.30 27.28 -13.56
C THR A 43 -13.94 26.02 -14.15
N GLY A 44 -15.16 25.65 -13.72
CA GLY A 44 -15.90 24.49 -14.24
C GLY A 44 -15.98 23.28 -13.29
N SER A 45 -16.41 22.12 -13.82
CA SER A 45 -16.58 20.85 -13.10
C SER A 45 -15.90 19.71 -13.87
N LEU A 46 -15.29 18.75 -13.17
CA LEU A 46 -14.60 17.59 -13.76
C LEU A 46 -15.60 16.48 -14.14
N GLN A 47 -16.58 16.80 -14.99
CA GLN A 47 -17.65 15.86 -15.37
C GLN A 47 -17.20 14.74 -16.33
N SER A 48 -15.95 14.76 -16.79
CA SER A 48 -15.40 13.74 -17.70
C SER A 48 -13.91 13.56 -17.45
N PHE A 49 -13.59 13.04 -16.27
CA PHE A 49 -12.21 12.79 -15.84
C PHE A 49 -11.93 11.29 -15.81
N ASP A 50 -11.14 10.83 -16.78
CA ASP A 50 -10.66 9.45 -16.81
C ASP A 50 -9.38 9.35 -15.99
N TYR A 51 -9.22 8.23 -15.28
CA TYR A 51 -8.02 7.96 -14.51
C TYR A 51 -7.68 6.48 -14.48
N TYR A 52 -6.39 6.21 -14.38
CA TYR A 52 -5.84 4.88 -14.22
C TYR A 52 -4.74 4.94 -13.17
N ILE A 53 -4.72 3.96 -12.26
CA ILE A 53 -3.61 3.79 -11.36
C ILE A 53 -2.97 2.45 -11.67
N THR A 54 -1.64 2.45 -11.79
CA THR A 54 -0.85 1.27 -12.13
C THR A 54 0.37 1.20 -11.23
N LEU A 55 0.80 -0.02 -10.90
CA LEU A 55 2.11 -0.21 -10.29
C LEU A 55 3.20 0.22 -11.28
N SER A 56 4.26 0.88 -10.79
CA SER A 56 5.34 1.36 -11.68
C SER A 56 6.19 0.23 -12.28
N ASP A 57 5.99 -1.01 -11.84
CA ASP A 57 6.74 -2.20 -12.25
C ASP A 57 6.05 -3.02 -13.38
N ASN A 58 4.96 -2.50 -13.95
CA ASN A 58 4.25 -3.04 -15.13
C ASN A 58 3.56 -4.42 -14.98
N ASN A 59 3.36 -4.96 -13.76
CA ASN A 59 2.87 -6.34 -13.56
C ASN A 59 1.46 -6.48 -12.91
N SER A 60 0.50 -5.62 -13.24
CA SER A 60 -0.79 -5.43 -12.49
C SER A 60 -1.75 -6.65 -12.43
N PRO A 61 -2.65 -6.82 -11.41
CA PRO A 61 -3.14 -5.82 -10.43
C PRO A 61 -3.08 -6.30 -8.94
N GLN A 62 -3.35 -5.46 -7.93
CA GLN A 62 -4.71 -5.17 -7.44
C GLN A 62 -4.81 -3.74 -6.88
N ILE A 63 -5.81 -3.00 -7.38
CA ILE A 63 -6.28 -1.77 -6.73
C ILE A 63 -7.59 -2.12 -6.06
N GLU A 64 -7.55 -2.23 -4.74
CA GLU A 64 -8.73 -2.44 -3.92
C GLU A 64 -9.26 -1.09 -3.42
N GLY A 65 -10.58 -0.98 -3.24
CA GLY A 65 -11.18 0.17 -2.57
C GLY A 65 -10.99 1.49 -3.31
N LEU A 66 -11.94 1.80 -4.18
CA LEU A 66 -11.98 3.05 -4.95
C LEU A 66 -13.20 3.86 -4.50
N ASP A 67 -12.96 5.08 -4.03
CA ASP A 67 -13.98 6.09 -3.75
C ASP A 67 -13.67 7.34 -4.57
N ALA A 68 -14.43 7.53 -5.64
CA ALA A 68 -14.27 8.64 -6.56
C ALA A 68 -15.45 9.61 -6.42
N ARG A 69 -15.14 10.82 -6.00
CA ARG A 69 -16.05 11.97 -5.88
C ARG A 69 -15.55 13.08 -6.79
N MET A 70 -15.54 12.78 -8.10
CA MET A 70 -14.97 13.67 -9.11
C MET A 70 -15.76 14.96 -9.30
N ASP A 71 -17.03 14.99 -8.90
CA ASP A 71 -17.83 16.21 -8.72
C ASP A 71 -17.18 17.19 -7.72
N GLN A 72 -16.47 16.66 -6.72
CA GLN A 72 -15.67 17.41 -5.73
C GLN A 72 -14.18 17.44 -6.08
N GLY A 73 -13.78 16.81 -7.19
CA GLY A 73 -12.39 16.65 -7.58
C GLY A 73 -11.59 15.74 -6.65
N VAL A 74 -12.22 14.80 -5.93
CA VAL A 74 -11.51 13.92 -4.98
C VAL A 74 -11.52 12.48 -5.44
N LEU A 75 -10.34 11.85 -5.43
CA LEU A 75 -10.12 10.43 -5.68
C LEU A 75 -9.41 9.81 -4.47
N THR A 76 -10.02 8.81 -3.84
CA THR A 76 -9.41 8.07 -2.73
C THR A 76 -9.28 6.59 -3.09
N VAL A 77 -8.09 6.03 -2.89
CA VAL A 77 -7.81 4.61 -3.12
C VAL A 77 -7.18 4.02 -1.86
N LYS A 78 -7.82 3.01 -1.29
CA LYS A 78 -7.39 2.40 -0.02
C LYS A 78 -6.65 1.10 -0.29
N ASN A 79 -6.16 0.48 0.78
CA ASN A 79 -5.64 -0.88 0.74
C ASN A 79 -4.54 -1.13 -0.31
N LEU A 80 -3.77 -0.10 -0.67
CA LEU A 80 -2.67 -0.23 -1.63
C LEU A 80 -1.46 -0.84 -0.92
N ASN A 81 -0.84 -1.84 -1.54
CA ASN A 81 0.43 -2.37 -1.07
C ASN A 81 1.50 -1.27 -1.13
N PRO A 82 2.43 -1.19 -0.15
CA PRO A 82 3.55 -0.26 -0.22
C PRO A 82 4.34 -0.45 -1.52
N GLY A 83 4.65 0.64 -2.21
CA GLY A 83 5.27 0.58 -3.53
C GLY A 83 5.14 1.88 -4.32
N ASN A 84 5.73 1.90 -5.52
CA ASN A 84 5.66 3.02 -6.45
C ASN A 84 4.54 2.79 -7.47
N TYR A 85 3.78 3.84 -7.74
CA TYR A 85 2.60 3.82 -8.58
C TYR A 85 2.59 5.02 -9.51
N TYR A 86 1.89 4.88 -10.64
CA TYR A 86 1.50 5.98 -11.48
C TYR A 86 0.02 6.25 -11.36
N LEU A 87 -0.35 7.53 -11.30
CA LEU A 87 -1.70 8.03 -11.53
C LEU A 87 -1.69 8.72 -12.89
N GLU A 88 -2.30 8.08 -13.87
CA GLU A 88 -2.57 8.62 -15.20
C GLU A 88 -3.97 9.20 -15.23
N TYR A 89 -4.16 10.32 -15.90
CA TYR A 89 -5.47 10.93 -16.05
C TYR A 89 -5.62 11.66 -17.38
N SER A 90 -6.87 11.79 -17.82
CA SER A 90 -7.23 12.62 -18.96
C SER A 90 -8.59 13.30 -18.74
N TYR A 91 -8.74 14.50 -19.30
CA TYR A 91 -9.97 15.27 -19.20
C TYR A 91 -10.14 16.20 -20.41
N PRO A 92 -11.38 16.54 -20.80
CA PRO A 92 -11.63 17.49 -21.86
C PRO A 92 -11.35 18.92 -21.39
N ASN A 93 -10.72 19.71 -22.26
CA ASN A 93 -10.53 21.14 -22.12
C ASN A 93 -10.89 21.82 -23.45
N GLY A 94 -12.10 22.39 -23.49
CA GLY A 94 -12.70 22.90 -24.72
C GLY A 94 -12.83 21.80 -25.78
N SER A 95 -12.32 22.04 -26.98
CA SER A 95 -12.32 21.06 -28.08
C SER A 95 -11.15 20.07 -28.04
N SER A 96 -10.33 20.09 -26.99
CA SER A 96 -9.13 19.25 -26.85
C SER A 96 -9.21 18.33 -25.63
N TYR A 97 -8.40 17.28 -25.60
CA TYR A 97 -8.16 16.49 -24.40
C TYR A 97 -6.77 16.82 -23.83
N GLN A 98 -6.71 16.96 -22.51
CA GLN A 98 -5.47 17.08 -21.76
C GLN A 98 -5.24 15.79 -20.99
N SER A 99 -3.98 15.37 -20.88
CA SER A 99 -3.60 14.18 -20.14
C SER A 99 -2.34 14.41 -19.32
N GLY A 100 -2.19 13.67 -18.23
CA GLY A 100 -1.00 13.73 -17.40
C GLY A 100 -0.73 12.43 -16.65
N LYS A 101 0.49 12.33 -16.13
CA LYS A 101 0.97 11.18 -15.36
C LYS A 101 1.71 11.68 -14.13
N ILE A 102 1.41 11.12 -12.97
CA ILE A 102 2.02 11.48 -11.68
C ILE A 102 2.59 10.21 -11.05
N LEU A 103 3.89 10.21 -10.75
CA LEU A 103 4.53 9.17 -9.94
C LEU A 103 4.31 9.47 -8.45
N PHE A 104 3.90 8.47 -7.69
CA PHE A 104 3.77 8.57 -6.24
C PHE A 104 4.15 7.26 -5.55
N GLN A 105 4.41 7.35 -4.25
CA GLN A 105 4.79 6.21 -3.42
C GLN A 105 3.76 5.99 -2.31
N ILE A 106 3.35 4.74 -2.11
CA ILE A 106 2.52 4.31 -1.00
C ILE A 106 3.40 3.77 0.11
N HIS A 107 3.17 4.28 1.32
CA HIS A 107 3.82 3.84 2.54
C HIS A 107 2.82 3.11 3.44
N SER A 108 3.32 2.11 4.15
CA SER A 108 2.54 1.24 5.03
C SER A 108 1.84 2.04 6.13
N GLY A 109 0.51 1.94 6.23
CA GLY A 109 -0.31 2.63 7.24
C GLY A 109 -0.41 4.15 7.08
N GLN A 110 0.02 4.72 5.95
CA GLN A 110 -0.02 6.16 5.70
C GLN A 110 -0.99 6.53 4.58
N THR A 111 -1.40 7.81 4.57
CA THR A 111 -2.10 8.41 3.43
C THR A 111 -1.11 9.25 2.62
N THR A 112 -0.91 8.89 1.36
CA THR A 112 -0.19 9.69 0.39
C THR A 112 -1.16 10.69 -0.24
N GLU A 113 -0.90 11.99 -0.07
CA GLU A 113 -1.74 13.05 -0.65
C GLU A 113 -1.14 13.60 -1.95
N ILE A 114 -1.98 13.76 -2.97
CA ILE A 114 -1.63 14.44 -4.22
C ILE A 114 -2.60 15.61 -4.42
N LYS A 115 -2.07 16.77 -4.82
CA LYS A 115 -2.86 17.92 -5.22
C LYS A 115 -2.46 18.33 -6.62
N LYS A 116 -3.43 18.43 -7.53
CA LYS A 116 -3.21 18.85 -8.92
C LYS A 116 -4.20 19.95 -9.27
N GLN A 117 -3.68 21.06 -9.78
CA GLN A 117 -4.47 22.15 -10.33
C GLN A 117 -4.46 22.07 -11.86
N PHE A 118 -5.62 22.32 -12.46
CA PHE A 118 -5.83 22.42 -13.91
C PHE A 118 -6.19 23.84 -14.31
#